data_AF-A0A221K203-F1
#
_entry.id   AF-A0A221K203-F1
#
_cell.length_a   1.000
_cell.length_b   1.000
_cell.length_c   1.000
_cell.angle_alpha   90.00
_cell.angle_beta   90.00
_cell.angle_gamma   90.00
#
_symmetry.space_group_name_H-M   'P 1'
#
loop_
_entity.id
_entity.type
_entity.pdbx_description
1 polymer ?
#
loop_
_entity_poly.entity_id
_entity_poly.type
_entity_poly.pdbx_seq_one_letter_code
_entity_poly.pdbx_strand_id
1 'polypeptide(L)'
;MTKPLETPKELADRVGLPVTNIRYLIREDMLDHIYTAPGQRNPKIPNGAWEKYVSQFTVKAQKAASRMSRSGQRNEMASDE
;
A
#
# COMPACT_ATOMS: atom_id res chain seq x y z
N MET A 1 21.14 15.44 1.43
CA MET A 1 21.72 14.16 1.90
C MET A 1 20.61 13.37 2.55
N THR A 2 20.20 12.25 1.96
CA THR A 2 19.20 11.37 2.59
C THR A 2 19.88 10.63 3.75
N LYS A 3 19.32 10.75 4.96
CA LYS A 3 19.80 9.96 6.09
C LYS A 3 19.56 8.48 5.75
N PRO A 4 20.53 7.57 5.99
CA PRO A 4 20.35 6.15 5.67
C PRO A 4 19.28 5.49 6.55
N LEU A 5 19.04 6.06 7.72
CA LEU A 5 18.07 5.62 8.71
C LEU A 5 17.22 6.80 9.17
N GLU A 6 15.91 6.59 9.25
CA GLU A 6 14.97 7.54 9.83
C GLU A 6 14.24 6.92 11.04
N THR A 7 13.74 7.77 11.93
CA THR A 7 12.88 7.36 13.05
C THR A 7 11.44 7.16 12.58
N PRO A 8 10.60 6.45 13.35
CA PRO A 8 9.16 6.38 13.07
C PRO A 8 8.48 7.75 12.98
N LYS A 9 8.98 8.75 13.70
CA LYS A 9 8.49 10.13 13.62
C LYS A 9 8.88 10.78 12.31
N GLU A 10 10.14 10.69 11.92
CA GLU A 10 10.63 11.26 10.66
C GLU A 10 9.91 10.63 9.44
N LEU A 11 9.71 9.30 9.44
CA LEU A 11 8.93 8.65 8.37
C LEU A 11 7.49 9.16 8.35
N ALA A 12 6.83 9.19 9.50
CA ALA A 12 5.45 9.65 9.65
C ALA A 12 5.26 11.08 9.09
N ASP A 13 6.17 11.99 9.46
CA ASP A 13 6.17 13.37 8.96
C ASP A 13 6.38 13.42 7.44
N ARG A 14 7.27 12.58 6.89
CA ARG A 14 7.56 12.49 5.46
C ARG A 14 6.39 11.97 4.62
N VAL A 15 5.66 10.97 5.11
CA VAL A 15 4.59 10.29 4.35
C VAL A 15 3.19 10.78 4.71
N GLY A 16 3.06 11.71 5.67
CA GLY A 16 1.79 12.28 6.08
C GLY A 16 0.90 11.30 6.85
N LEU A 17 1.49 10.37 7.62
CA LEU A 17 0.74 9.39 8.41
C LEU A 17 0.95 9.60 9.91
N PRO A 18 0.02 9.17 10.77
CA PRO A 18 0.23 9.17 12.22
C PRO A 18 1.41 8.29 12.62
N VAL A 19 2.23 8.77 13.58
CA VAL A 19 3.34 7.99 14.15
C VAL A 19 2.86 6.64 14.71
N THR A 20 1.64 6.59 15.24
CA THR A 20 1.00 5.36 15.74
C THR A 20 0.85 4.30 14.66
N ASN A 21 0.55 4.69 13.42
CA ASN A 21 0.41 3.76 12.30
C ASN A 21 1.77 3.20 11.90
N ILE A 22 2.80 4.04 11.82
CA ILE A 22 4.17 3.57 11.55
C ILE A 22 4.64 2.59 12.63
N ARG A 23 4.36 2.89 13.90
CA ARG A 23 4.68 1.98 15.03
C ARG A 23 3.88 0.68 14.98
N TYR A 24 2.64 0.72 14.51
CA TYR A 24 1.84 -0.48 14.28
C TYR A 24 2.49 -1.36 13.21
N LEU A 25 2.84 -0.81 12.05
CA LEU A 25 3.51 -1.57 10.98
C LEU A 25 4.83 -2.20 11.42
N ILE A 26 5.61 -1.51 12.26
CA ILE A 26 6.84 -2.06 12.83
C ILE A 26 6.53 -3.22 13.79
N ARG A 27 5.53 -3.06 14.67
CA ARG A 27 5.16 -4.10 15.66
C ARG A 27 4.67 -5.38 14.99
N GLU A 28 3.91 -5.24 13.91
CA GLU A 28 3.37 -6.36 13.13
C GLU A 28 4.39 -6.90 12.10
N ASP A 29 5.65 -6.44 12.15
CA ASP A 29 6.72 -6.81 11.22
C ASP A 29 6.36 -6.62 9.73
N MET A 30 5.48 -5.65 9.45
CA MET A 30 5.05 -5.31 8.09
C MET A 30 5.95 -4.28 7.43
N LEU A 31 6.72 -3.52 8.21
CA LEU A 31 7.64 -2.49 7.72
C LEU A 31 9.07 -2.82 8.14
N ASP A 32 9.97 -2.89 7.15
CA ASP A 32 11.39 -3.16 7.38
C ASP A 32 11.98 -2.16 8.40
N HIS A 33 12.62 -2.69 9.45
CA HIS A 33 13.23 -1.90 10.50
C HIS A 33 14.42 -2.62 11.14
N ILE A 34 15.28 -1.87 11.83
CA ILE A 34 16.39 -2.39 12.63
C ILE A 34 16.34 -1.85 14.05
N TYR A 35 16.86 -2.62 14.98
CA TYR A 35 17.09 -2.18 16.36
C TYR A 35 18.58 -1.93 16.56
N THR A 36 18.94 -0.69 16.89
CA THR A 36 20.35 -0.29 17.06
C THR A 36 20.87 -0.53 18.49
N ALA A 37 20.01 -0.93 19.42
CA ALA A 37 20.37 -1.19 20.81
C ALA A 37 19.70 -2.48 21.33
N PRO A 38 20.34 -3.18 22.29
CA PRO A 38 19.72 -4.30 23.00
C PRO A 38 18.40 -3.87 23.66
N GLY A 39 17.37 -4.71 23.55
CA GLY A 39 16.06 -4.46 24.17
C GLY A 39 15.00 -3.82 23.28
N GLN A 40 15.19 -3.80 21.94
CA GLN A 40 14.17 -3.41 20.95
C GLN A 40 13.53 -2.03 21.16
N ARG A 41 14.20 -1.15 21.91
CA ARG A 41 13.77 0.24 22.11
C ARG A 41 14.34 1.07 20.96
N ASN A 42 13.51 1.93 20.36
CA ASN A 42 13.86 2.85 19.27
C ASN A 42 14.20 2.17 17.92
N PRO A 43 13.19 1.59 17.24
CA PRO A 43 13.40 1.09 15.88
C PRO A 43 13.86 2.21 14.95
N LYS A 44 14.72 1.86 13.99
CA LYS A 44 15.16 2.72 12.89
C LYS A 44 14.71 2.10 11.58
N ILE A 45 14.30 2.95 10.66
CA ILE A 45 13.71 2.55 9.38
C ILE A 45 14.74 2.84 8.29
N PRO A 46 15.21 1.82 7.56
CA PRO A 46 16.07 2.01 6.40
C PRO A 46 15.37 2.81 5.30
N ASN A 47 16.14 3.64 4.58
CA ASN A 47 15.64 4.30 3.38
C ASN A 47 15.10 3.27 2.36
N GLY A 48 13.97 3.56 1.72
CA GLY A 48 13.30 2.66 0.79
C GLY A 48 12.32 1.65 1.43
N ALA A 49 12.31 1.52 2.76
CA ALA A 49 11.42 0.58 3.46
C ALA A 49 9.93 0.89 3.20
N TRP A 50 9.58 2.18 3.21
CA TRP A 50 8.21 2.62 2.94
C TRP A 50 7.78 2.31 1.51
N GLU A 51 8.63 2.63 0.54
CA GLU A 51 8.36 2.40 -0.87
C GLU A 51 8.20 0.90 -1.16
N LYS A 52 9.02 0.06 -0.52
CA LYS A 52 8.88 -1.40 -0.56
C LYS A 52 7.57 -1.87 0.06
N TYR A 53 7.21 -1.39 1.25
CA TYR A 53 5.92 -1.69 1.89
C TYR A 53 4.75 -1.35 0.95
N VAL A 54 4.70 -0.13 0.44
CA VAL A 54 3.66 0.31 -0.50
C VAL A 54 3.63 -0.58 -1.73
N SER A 55 4.77 -0.94 -2.32
CA SER A 55 4.82 -1.80 -3.51
C SER A 55 4.23 -3.20 -3.29
N GLN A 56 4.37 -3.75 -2.08
CA GLN A 56 3.88 -5.08 -1.72
C GLN A 56 2.40 -5.08 -1.36
N PHE A 57 1.94 -4.05 -0.64
CA PHE A 57 0.60 -4.03 -0.04
C PHE A 57 -0.40 -3.13 -0.79
N THR A 58 0.04 -2.37 -1.81
CA THR A 58 -0.88 -1.62 -2.66
C THR A 58 -1.59 -2.55 -3.63
N VAL A 59 -2.88 -2.77 -3.41
CA VAL A 59 -3.76 -3.29 -4.45
C VAL A 59 -3.85 -2.23 -5.54
N LYS A 60 -3.24 -2.48 -6.70
CA LYS A 60 -3.39 -1.59 -7.86
C LYS A 60 -4.88 -1.53 -8.20
N ALA A 61 -5.45 -0.33 -8.19
CA ALA A 61 -6.80 -0.12 -8.69
C ALA A 61 -6.82 -0.60 -10.15
N GLN A 62 -7.37 -1.79 -10.39
CA GLN A 62 -7.68 -2.21 -11.74
C GLN A 62 -8.72 -1.22 -12.23
N LYS A 63 -8.37 -0.39 -13.23
CA LYS A 63 -9.41 0.23 -14.05
C LYS A 63 -10.19 -0.95 -14.61
N ALA A 64 -11.39 -1.18 -14.08
CA ALA A 64 -12.31 -2.15 -14.65
C ALA A 64 -12.35 -1.82 -16.14
N ALA A 65 -11.88 -2.76 -16.98
CA ALA A 65 -12.05 -2.62 -18.41
C ALA A 65 -13.53 -2.30 -18.60
N SER A 66 -13.81 -1.11 -19.14
CA SER A 66 -15.16 -0.68 -19.44
C SER A 66 -15.82 -1.87 -20.12
N ARG A 67 -16.82 -2.47 -19.46
CA ARG A 67 -17.60 -3.55 -20.07
C ARG A 67 -18.20 -2.89 -21.29
N MET A 68 -17.58 -3.11 -22.45
CA MET A 68 -18.08 -2.65 -23.73
C MET A 68 -19.52 -3.13 -23.77
N SER A 69 -20.45 -2.18 -23.68
CA SER A 69 -21.87 -2.45 -23.78
C SER A 69 -22.07 -3.12 -25.14
N ARG A 70 -22.24 -4.44 -25.14
CA ARG A 70 -22.88 -5.14 -26.25
C ARG A 70 -24.37 -4.82 -26.17
N SER A 71 -24.68 -3.55 -26.45
CA SER A 71 -26.01 -3.10 -26.81
C SER A 71 -26.30 -3.60 -28.21
N GLY A 72 -27.32 -4.47 -28.33
CA GLY A 72 -28.17 -4.56 -29.51
C GLY A 72 -27.83 -5.65 -30.53
N GLN A 73 -28.53 -6.79 -30.43
CA GLN A 73 -29.08 -7.64 -31.52
C GLN A 73 -29.66 -8.89 -30.84
N ARG A 74 -30.93 -9.30 -30.95
CA ARG A 74 -32.06 -8.95 -31.81
C ARG A 74 -33.35 -9.24 -31.03
N ASN A 75 -34.36 -8.44 -31.33
CA ASN A 75 -35.74 -8.55 -30.88
C ASN A 75 -36.37 -9.90 -31.26
N GLU A 76 -37.24 -10.40 -30.37
CA GLU A 76 -38.26 -11.41 -30.64
C GLU A 76 -39.23 -10.93 -31.74
N MET A 77 -39.65 -11.85 -32.61
CA MET A 77 -40.85 -11.91 -33.48
C MET A 77 -40.54 -12.94 -34.59
N ALA A 78 -41.34 -13.94 -34.92
CA ALA A 78 -42.74 -14.19 -34.65
C ALA A 78 -43.03 -15.70 -34.71
N SER A 79 -44.09 -16.09 -33.99
CA SER A 79 -44.85 -17.32 -34.19
C SER A 79 -45.57 -17.33 -35.54
N ASP A 80 -46.07 -18.52 -35.90
CA ASP A 80 -46.95 -18.88 -37.05
C ASP A 80 -46.17 -19.15 -38.35
N GLU A 81 -46.29 -20.29 -39.04
CA GLU A 81 -47.29 -21.39 -39.13
C GLU A 81 -46.70 -22.81 -39.02
#